data_AF-A0A2E3J8A0-F1
#
_entry.id   AF-A0A2E3J8A0-F1
#
_cell.length_a   1.000
_cell.length_b   1.000
_cell.length_c   1.000
_cell.angle_alpha   90.00
_cell.angle_beta   90.00
_cell.angle_gamma   90.00
#
_symmetry.space_group_name_H-M   'P 1'
#
loop_
_entity.id
_entity.type
_entity.pdbx_description
1 polymer ?
#
loop_
_entity_poly.entity_id
_entity_poly.type
_entity_poly.pdbx_seq_one_letter_code
_entity_poly.pdbx_strand_id
1 'polypeptide(L)'
;MNYFTGEPLLLVIQGYSTSFHWPHFLKRKLDTHFGSDHAIEVRWATKGLTPIAKWMDPETGRRLETWHEVITPALKGKGEGPKVVLAQESLQGVFGAPSEGIRDADDDRRIRKGKAVLRRFAENLLEDGADRVVIATHIYKHPLEPAIGNERLALAALLEEGLEGVSGGPDVWTPTRDHFPEAYDTDGLHPGYIGAEIMAHHWFVTLLEENGRPIPSWSAEALETVISGDPMSTRMMRYDGLVPDQNLQGSERWKKVLERFDADCDGRLNPAEEARWKADEIARILSGGKPEE
;
A
#
# COMPACT_ATOMS: atom_id res chain seq x y z
N MET A 1 -14.81 -17.06 4.37
CA MET A 1 -15.11 -16.89 5.82
C MET A 1 -15.70 -15.50 5.99
N ASN A 2 -16.82 -15.34 6.70
CA ASN A 2 -17.33 -14.01 7.05
C ASN A 2 -16.68 -13.56 8.37
N TYR A 3 -15.90 -12.49 8.34
CA TYR A 3 -15.20 -11.91 9.49
C TYR A 3 -15.79 -10.56 9.95
N PHE A 4 -16.82 -10.05 9.27
CA PHE A 4 -17.62 -8.94 9.80
C PHE A 4 -18.78 -9.46 10.65
N THR A 5 -18.50 -10.17 11.75
CA THR A 5 -19.53 -10.87 12.54
C THR A 5 -20.20 -10.02 13.61
N GLY A 6 -19.65 -8.84 13.93
CA GLY A 6 -20.02 -8.06 15.11
C GLY A 6 -19.02 -8.19 16.25
N GLU A 7 -18.18 -9.22 16.22
CA GLU A 7 -17.02 -9.32 17.10
C GLU A 7 -15.94 -8.28 16.70
N PRO A 8 -15.05 -7.89 17.64
CA PRO A 8 -13.91 -7.06 17.30
C PRO A 8 -13.08 -7.65 16.17
N LEU A 9 -12.80 -6.86 15.14
CA LEU A 9 -12.05 -7.26 13.97
C LEU A 9 -10.73 -6.50 13.95
N LEU A 10 -9.61 -7.21 13.83
CA LEU A 10 -8.32 -6.59 13.58
C LEU A 10 -7.99 -6.67 12.09
N LEU A 11 -7.88 -5.50 11.44
CA LEU A 11 -7.32 -5.34 10.11
C LEU A 11 -5.86 -4.91 10.23
N VAL A 12 -4.94 -5.73 9.73
CA VAL A 12 -3.52 -5.35 9.61
C VAL A 12 -3.22 -4.98 8.17
N ILE A 13 -2.85 -3.72 7.96
CA ILE A 13 -2.44 -3.21 6.65
C ILE A 13 -0.98 -3.55 6.45
N GLN A 14 -0.71 -4.45 5.52
CA GLN A 14 0.64 -4.83 5.15
C GLN A 14 0.94 -4.26 3.76
N GLY A 15 2.08 -3.58 3.63
CA GLY A 15 2.48 -2.94 2.39
C GLY A 15 3.65 -1.99 2.61
N TYR A 16 3.86 -1.08 1.66
CA TYR A 16 4.92 -0.08 1.75
C TYR A 16 4.39 1.32 1.43
N SER A 17 5.22 2.20 0.85
CA SER A 17 4.95 3.65 0.79
C SER A 17 3.63 4.04 0.11
N THR A 18 3.11 3.26 -0.83
CA THR A 18 1.78 3.51 -1.43
C THR A 18 0.61 3.14 -0.53
N SER A 19 0.87 2.49 0.60
CA SER A 19 -0.14 2.03 1.56
C SER A 19 -0.22 2.87 2.83
N PHE A 20 0.38 4.05 2.85
CA PHE A 20 0.25 4.95 4.00
C PHE A 20 -1.11 5.63 4.09
N HIS A 21 -1.72 6.04 2.97
CA HIS A 21 -2.91 6.89 2.99
C HIS A 21 -4.23 6.13 2.85
N TRP A 22 -4.39 5.28 1.84
CA TRP A 22 -5.65 4.59 1.55
C TRP A 22 -6.28 3.84 2.75
N PRO A 23 -5.53 3.29 3.73
CA PRO A 23 -6.17 2.60 4.85
C PRO A 23 -6.98 3.51 5.76
N HIS A 24 -6.62 4.80 5.86
CA HIS A 24 -7.43 5.78 6.61
C HIS A 24 -8.78 6.01 5.94
N PHE A 25 -8.79 6.08 4.61
CA PHE A 25 -10.00 6.23 3.80
C PHE A 25 -10.85 4.95 3.86
N LEU A 26 -10.21 3.78 3.83
CA LEU A 26 -10.89 2.50 4.03
C LEU A 26 -11.54 2.45 5.42
N LYS A 27 -10.82 2.83 6.47
CA LYS A 27 -11.36 2.87 7.84
C LYS A 27 -12.59 3.76 7.93
N ARG A 28 -12.54 4.96 7.36
CA ARG A 28 -13.70 5.87 7.29
C ARG A 28 -14.90 5.21 6.58
N LYS A 29 -14.67 4.50 5.47
CA LYS A 29 -15.73 3.79 4.74
C LYS A 29 -16.32 2.65 5.59
N LEU A 30 -15.48 1.88 6.26
CA LEU A 30 -15.90 0.80 7.17
C LEU A 30 -16.72 1.35 8.34
N ASP A 31 -16.27 2.44 8.97
CA ASP A 31 -16.99 3.08 10.09
C ASP A 31 -18.33 3.66 9.65
N THR A 32 -18.37 4.25 8.45
CA THR A 32 -19.63 4.75 7.87
C THR A 32 -20.60 3.60 7.59
N HIS A 33 -20.09 2.44 7.15
CA HIS A 33 -20.92 1.30 6.76
C HIS A 33 -21.43 0.50 7.96
N PHE A 34 -20.56 0.20 8.92
CA PHE A 34 -20.88 -0.65 10.08
C PHE A 34 -21.27 0.14 11.33
N GLY A 35 -21.05 1.45 11.35
CA GLY A 35 -21.22 2.29 12.54
C GLY A 35 -20.01 2.22 13.47
N SER A 36 -19.92 3.18 14.39
CA SER A 36 -18.82 3.28 15.37
C SER A 36 -18.80 2.17 16.43
N ASP A 37 -19.90 1.43 16.55
CA ASP A 37 -20.07 0.39 17.57
C ASP A 37 -19.43 -0.93 17.14
N HIS A 38 -19.14 -1.11 15.84
CA HIS A 38 -18.33 -2.21 15.35
C HIS A 38 -16.86 -1.94 15.67
N ALA A 39 -16.28 -2.77 16.54
CA ALA A 39 -14.89 -2.66 16.95
C ALA A 39 -13.92 -3.14 15.85
N ILE A 40 -13.84 -2.39 14.74
CA ILE A 40 -12.83 -2.61 13.70
C ILE A 40 -11.57 -1.82 14.10
N GLU A 41 -10.54 -2.53 14.53
CA GLU A 41 -9.21 -1.98 14.76
C GLU A 41 -8.41 -2.06 13.45
N VAL A 42 -7.74 -0.98 13.07
CA VAL A 42 -6.79 -0.99 11.95
C VAL A 42 -5.39 -0.78 12.51
N ARG A 43 -4.45 -1.64 12.14
CA ARG A 43 -3.03 -1.51 12.46
C ARG A 43 -2.21 -1.43 11.20
N TRP A 44 -1.22 -0.55 11.22
CA TRP A 44 -0.31 -0.36 10.12
C TRP A 44 0.94 -1.22 10.33
N ALA A 45 1.15 -2.16 9.42
CA ALA A 45 2.37 -2.93 9.26
C ALA A 45 3.07 -2.53 7.94
N THR A 46 3.22 -1.21 7.75
CA THR A 46 3.77 -0.61 6.52
C THR A 46 5.15 0.01 6.76
N LYS A 47 6.08 -0.16 5.82
CA LYS A 47 7.40 0.52 5.85
C LYS A 47 7.78 1.02 4.46
N GLY A 48 8.22 2.28 4.36
CA GLY A 48 8.60 2.86 3.06
C GLY A 48 9.76 2.10 2.41
N LEU A 49 9.80 2.08 1.06
CA LEU A 49 10.85 1.42 0.27
C LEU A 49 11.06 -0.08 0.59
N THR A 50 10.03 -0.74 1.12
CA THR A 50 10.12 -2.12 1.63
C THR A 50 9.16 -3.01 0.83
N PRO A 51 9.45 -3.36 -0.44
CA PRO A 51 8.69 -4.39 -1.15
C PRO A 51 8.95 -5.78 -0.54
N ILE A 52 8.29 -6.82 -1.07
CA ILE A 52 8.34 -8.19 -0.53
C ILE A 52 9.75 -8.71 -0.22
N ALA A 53 10.73 -8.39 -1.09
CA ALA A 53 12.13 -8.81 -0.94
C ALA A 53 12.88 -8.13 0.22
N LYS A 54 12.26 -7.13 0.86
CA LYS A 54 12.75 -6.46 2.06
C LYS A 54 12.01 -6.88 3.32
N TRP A 55 10.95 -7.68 3.21
CA TRP A 55 10.26 -8.32 4.33
C TRP A 55 10.77 -9.75 4.57
N MET A 56 11.07 -10.46 3.49
CA MET A 56 11.59 -11.82 3.53
C MET A 56 12.59 -12.06 2.42
N ASP A 57 13.46 -13.04 2.61
CA ASP A 57 14.34 -13.55 1.57
C ASP A 57 13.52 -14.28 0.47
N PRO A 58 13.55 -13.84 -0.79
CA PRO A 58 12.71 -14.41 -1.84
C PRO A 58 13.03 -15.86 -2.23
N GLU A 59 14.24 -16.35 -1.94
CA GLU A 59 14.66 -17.70 -2.32
C GLU A 59 14.33 -18.71 -1.23
N THR A 60 14.53 -18.31 0.03
CA THR A 60 14.38 -19.21 1.19
C THR A 60 13.06 -19.01 1.93
N GLY A 61 12.39 -17.87 1.74
CA GLY A 61 11.22 -17.49 2.53
C GLY A 61 11.54 -17.01 3.93
N ARG A 62 12.83 -16.93 4.31
CA ARG A 62 13.23 -16.53 5.66
C ARG A 62 12.80 -15.09 5.92
N ARG A 63 11.99 -14.90 6.96
CA ARG A 63 11.60 -13.58 7.49
C ARG A 63 12.85 -12.76 7.82
N LEU A 64 12.89 -11.51 7.38
CA LEU A 64 13.98 -10.58 7.68
C LEU A 64 13.71 -9.83 8.98
N GLU A 65 14.71 -9.13 9.51
CA GLU A 65 14.59 -8.34 10.75
C GLU A 65 13.42 -7.35 10.71
N THR A 66 13.24 -6.67 9.58
CA THR A 66 12.11 -5.76 9.32
C THR A 66 10.74 -6.41 9.52
N TRP A 67 10.58 -7.69 9.18
CA TRP A 67 9.35 -8.44 9.44
C TRP A 67 9.08 -8.53 10.94
N HIS A 68 10.09 -8.92 11.71
CA HIS A 68 9.97 -9.11 13.15
C HIS A 68 9.79 -7.79 13.91
N GLU A 69 10.30 -6.69 13.37
CA GLU A 69 10.12 -5.34 13.93
C GLU A 69 8.73 -4.75 13.66
N VAL A 70 8.10 -5.09 12.53
CA VAL A 70 6.91 -4.37 12.05
C VAL A 70 5.67 -5.27 11.95
N ILE A 71 5.78 -6.41 11.25
CA ILE A 71 4.64 -7.28 10.96
C ILE A 71 4.27 -8.09 12.20
N THR A 72 5.25 -8.77 12.81
CA THR A 72 5.01 -9.62 13.98
C THR A 72 4.34 -8.84 15.13
N PRO A 73 4.77 -7.60 15.50
CA PRO A 73 4.09 -6.83 16.54
C PRO A 73 2.68 -6.37 16.16
N ALA A 74 2.43 -6.04 14.89
CA ALA A 74 1.10 -5.64 14.45
C ALA A 74 0.07 -6.78 14.61
N LEU A 75 0.48 -8.03 14.33
CA LEU A 75 -0.34 -9.23 14.50
C LEU A 75 -0.46 -9.69 15.97
N LYS A 76 0.46 -9.27 16.83
CA LYS A 76 0.41 -9.50 18.28
C LYS A 76 -0.59 -8.53 18.93
N GLY A 77 -1.73 -9.05 19.35
CA GLY A 77 -2.79 -8.29 20.03
C GLY A 77 -3.59 -9.19 20.96
N LYS A 78 -4.22 -8.57 21.99
CA LYS A 78 -5.03 -9.26 23.02
C LYS A 78 -6.48 -9.52 22.59
N GLY A 79 -6.90 -9.07 21.41
CA GLY A 79 -8.24 -9.34 20.89
C GLY A 79 -8.38 -10.80 20.45
N GLU A 80 -9.49 -11.43 20.84
CA GLU A 80 -9.83 -12.82 20.46
C GLU A 80 -10.53 -12.91 19.09
N GLY A 81 -10.89 -11.76 18.50
CA GLY A 81 -11.58 -11.73 17.22
C GLY A 81 -10.66 -11.89 16.00
N PRO A 82 -11.24 -11.99 14.79
CA PRO A 82 -10.50 -12.32 13.58
C PRO A 82 -9.40 -11.30 13.26
N LYS A 83 -8.27 -11.81 12.76
CA LYS A 83 -7.11 -11.03 12.31
C LYS A 83 -6.95 -11.20 10.81
N VAL A 84 -7.29 -10.15 10.07
CA VAL A 84 -7.24 -10.13 8.61
C VAL A 84 -6.11 -9.22 8.17
N VAL A 85 -5.18 -9.75 7.37
CA VAL A 85 -4.12 -8.97 6.75
C VAL A 85 -4.56 -8.52 5.36
N LEU A 86 -4.53 -7.22 5.13
CA LEU A 86 -4.68 -6.62 3.80
C LEU A 86 -3.28 -6.34 3.27
N ALA A 87 -2.76 -7.26 2.45
CA ALA A 87 -1.41 -7.18 1.90
C ALA A 87 -1.45 -6.56 0.50
N GLN A 88 -0.95 -5.33 0.37
CA GLN A 88 -0.73 -4.71 -0.93
C GLN A 88 0.77 -4.62 -1.21
N GLU A 89 1.29 -5.60 -1.94
CA GLU A 89 2.72 -5.83 -2.07
C GLU A 89 3.20 -5.87 -3.52
N SER A 90 4.52 -5.75 -3.67
CA SER A 90 5.21 -5.85 -4.96
C SER A 90 6.33 -6.87 -4.92
N LEU A 91 6.54 -7.53 -6.06
CA LEU A 91 7.64 -8.44 -6.33
C LEU A 91 8.95 -7.70 -6.68
N GLN A 92 9.01 -6.38 -6.53
CA GLN A 92 10.26 -5.62 -6.66
C GLN A 92 11.39 -6.25 -5.84
N GLY A 93 12.55 -6.43 -6.49
CA GLY A 93 13.74 -7.04 -5.89
C GLY A 93 13.76 -8.58 -5.91
N VAL A 94 12.68 -9.24 -6.34
CA VAL A 94 12.64 -10.72 -6.47
C VAL A 94 13.42 -11.21 -7.69
N PHE A 95 13.43 -10.43 -8.76
CA PHE A 95 14.00 -10.83 -10.05
C PHE A 95 15.34 -10.16 -10.37
N GLY A 96 15.87 -9.32 -9.47
CA GLY A 96 17.05 -8.49 -9.72
C GLY A 96 16.76 -7.03 -9.43
N ALA A 97 17.02 -6.15 -10.40
CA ALA A 97 16.71 -4.73 -10.26
C ALA A 97 15.19 -4.47 -10.10
N PRO A 98 14.75 -3.33 -9.52
CA PRO A 98 13.33 -3.03 -9.33
C PRO A 98 12.49 -3.00 -10.61
N SER A 99 13.10 -2.70 -11.76
CA SER A 99 12.46 -2.73 -13.09
C SER A 99 12.44 -4.11 -13.73
N GLU A 100 13.12 -5.10 -13.14
CA GLU A 100 13.06 -6.49 -13.59
C GLU A 100 11.87 -7.19 -12.92
N GLY A 101 10.93 -7.66 -13.74
CA GLY A 101 9.76 -8.39 -13.29
C GLY A 101 9.24 -9.37 -14.34
N ILE A 102 7.97 -9.75 -14.23
CA ILE A 102 7.33 -10.62 -15.21
C ILE A 102 7.17 -9.83 -16.52
N ARG A 103 7.59 -10.41 -17.64
CA ARG A 103 7.61 -9.69 -18.94
C ARG A 103 6.25 -9.62 -19.59
N ASP A 104 5.52 -10.73 -19.55
CA ASP A 104 4.22 -10.93 -20.19
C ASP A 104 3.60 -12.25 -19.66
N ALA A 105 2.48 -12.64 -20.25
CA ALA A 105 1.75 -13.87 -19.91
C ALA A 105 2.48 -15.16 -20.29
N ASP A 106 3.46 -15.11 -21.20
CA ASP A 106 4.23 -16.27 -21.67
C ASP A 106 5.51 -16.49 -20.83
N ASP A 107 5.82 -15.60 -19.90
CA ASP A 107 6.98 -15.71 -18.99
C ASP A 107 6.73 -16.69 -17.82
N ASP A 108 6.44 -17.94 -18.17
CA ASP A 108 6.12 -19.05 -17.25
C ASP A 108 7.15 -19.21 -16.13
N ARG A 109 8.42 -18.92 -16.42
CA ARG A 109 9.49 -19.03 -15.43
C ARG A 109 9.34 -17.95 -14.36
N ARG A 110 9.15 -16.68 -14.74
CA ARG A 110 9.02 -15.59 -13.76
C ARG A 110 7.67 -15.62 -13.06
N ILE A 111 6.60 -16.02 -13.74
CA ILE A 111 5.27 -16.22 -13.14
C ILE A 111 5.36 -17.28 -12.03
N ARG A 112 5.96 -18.44 -12.30
CA ARG A 112 6.14 -19.50 -11.28
C ARG A 112 6.97 -19.04 -10.09
N LYS A 113 8.06 -18.30 -10.32
CA LYS A 113 8.87 -17.74 -9.22
C LYS A 113 8.08 -16.72 -8.40
N GLY A 114 7.41 -15.77 -9.05
CA GLY A 114 6.59 -14.76 -8.38
C GLY A 114 5.48 -15.39 -7.53
N LYS A 115 4.78 -16.40 -8.08
CA LYS A 115 3.79 -17.19 -7.35
C LYS A 115 4.37 -17.84 -6.09
N ALA A 116 5.53 -18.49 -6.21
CA ALA A 116 6.18 -19.14 -5.08
C ALA A 116 6.54 -18.16 -3.95
N VAL A 117 7.00 -16.95 -4.32
CA VAL A 117 7.28 -15.87 -3.38
C VAL A 117 5.99 -15.37 -2.71
N LEU A 118 4.94 -15.08 -3.47
CA LEU A 118 3.66 -14.64 -2.89
C LEU A 118 3.06 -15.70 -1.96
N ARG A 119 3.14 -16.98 -2.32
CA ARG A 119 2.73 -18.11 -1.47
C ARG A 119 3.46 -18.06 -0.14
N ARG A 120 4.80 -18.06 -0.18
CA ARG A 120 5.62 -18.10 1.03
C ARG A 120 5.39 -16.89 1.91
N PHE A 121 5.16 -15.74 1.31
CA PHE A 121 4.79 -14.51 2.02
C PHE A 121 3.46 -14.66 2.77
N ALA A 122 2.44 -15.19 2.10
CA ALA A 122 1.14 -15.45 2.70
C ALA A 122 1.22 -16.49 3.83
N GLU A 123 1.93 -17.59 3.61
CA GLU A 123 2.19 -18.62 4.62
C GLU A 123 2.86 -18.02 5.86
N ASN A 124 3.88 -17.17 5.67
CA ASN A 124 4.55 -16.50 6.79
C ASN A 124 3.60 -15.60 7.60
N LEU A 125 2.64 -14.92 6.96
CA LEU A 125 1.62 -14.12 7.64
C LEU A 125 0.63 -14.97 8.44
N LEU A 126 0.18 -16.09 7.85
CA LEU A 126 -0.71 -17.04 8.52
C LEU A 126 -0.02 -17.69 9.73
N GLU A 127 1.24 -18.12 9.57
CA GLU A 127 2.07 -18.65 10.66
C GLU A 127 2.31 -17.64 11.78
N ASP A 128 2.36 -16.33 11.48
CA ASP A 128 2.48 -15.25 12.46
C ASP A 128 1.13 -14.87 13.12
N GLY A 129 0.06 -15.61 12.81
CA GLY A 129 -1.23 -15.52 13.49
C GLY A 129 -2.28 -14.70 12.78
N ALA A 130 -2.17 -14.47 11.47
CA ALA A 130 -3.29 -14.02 10.67
C ALA A 130 -4.28 -15.17 10.45
N ASP A 131 -5.58 -14.91 10.60
CA ASP A 131 -6.65 -15.86 10.26
C ASP A 131 -6.97 -15.82 8.76
N ARG A 132 -6.71 -14.68 8.13
CA ARG A 132 -6.97 -14.44 6.72
C ARG A 132 -5.94 -13.48 6.13
N VAL A 133 -5.50 -13.74 4.91
CA VAL A 133 -4.64 -12.86 4.13
C VAL A 133 -5.32 -12.55 2.79
N VAL A 134 -5.55 -11.26 2.53
CA VAL A 134 -6.10 -10.76 1.27
C VAL A 134 -4.98 -10.05 0.53
N ILE A 135 -4.56 -10.56 -0.63
CA ILE A 135 -3.37 -10.07 -1.35
C ILE A 135 -3.76 -9.32 -2.61
N ALA A 136 -3.40 -8.05 -2.69
CA ALA A 136 -3.41 -7.28 -3.93
C ALA A 136 -1.96 -7.00 -4.38
N THR A 137 -1.76 -6.93 -5.70
CA THR A 137 -0.51 -6.43 -6.28
C THR A 137 -0.51 -4.91 -6.35
N HIS A 138 0.63 -4.33 -6.70
CA HIS A 138 0.85 -2.90 -6.65
C HIS A 138 -0.04 -2.07 -7.61
N ILE A 139 -0.14 -0.76 -7.32
CA ILE A 139 -0.79 0.24 -8.18
C ILE A 139 0.01 0.46 -9.47
N TYR A 140 -0.56 1.19 -10.43
CA TYR A 140 0.18 1.63 -11.60
C TYR A 140 1.40 2.48 -11.19
N LYS A 141 2.53 2.28 -11.85
CA LYS A 141 3.74 3.04 -11.55
C LYS A 141 4.56 3.23 -12.82
N HIS A 142 4.24 4.29 -13.58
CA HIS A 142 4.76 4.55 -14.93
C HIS A 142 6.25 4.19 -15.14
N PRO A 143 7.21 4.57 -14.26
CA PRO A 143 8.62 4.25 -14.48
C PRO A 143 9.01 2.77 -14.36
N LEU A 144 8.13 1.93 -13.79
CA LEU A 144 8.38 0.51 -13.55
C LEU A 144 7.44 -0.40 -14.36
N GLU A 145 6.63 0.16 -15.26
CA GLU A 145 5.79 -0.62 -16.17
C GLU A 145 6.61 -1.19 -17.34
N PRO A 146 6.23 -2.36 -17.89
CA PRO A 146 5.06 -3.19 -17.52
C PRO A 146 5.35 -4.19 -16.38
N ALA A 147 6.59 -4.23 -15.87
CA ALA A 147 7.05 -5.25 -14.93
C ALA A 147 6.19 -5.31 -13.65
N ILE A 148 5.81 -4.15 -13.11
CA ILE A 148 4.93 -4.03 -11.94
C ILE A 148 3.50 -4.47 -12.26
N GLY A 149 2.92 -4.01 -13.36
CA GLY A 149 1.57 -4.43 -13.74
C GLY A 149 1.45 -5.95 -13.94
N ASN A 150 2.50 -6.57 -14.45
CA ASN A 150 2.53 -8.01 -14.70
C ASN A 150 2.65 -8.87 -13.43
N GLU A 151 2.90 -8.28 -12.25
CA GLU A 151 2.85 -9.02 -10.97
C GLU A 151 1.48 -9.69 -10.75
N ARG A 152 0.41 -9.12 -11.32
CA ARG A 152 -0.95 -9.70 -11.31
C ARG A 152 -0.99 -11.11 -11.90
N LEU A 153 -0.10 -11.44 -12.84
CA LEU A 153 -0.03 -12.78 -13.43
C LEU A 153 0.44 -13.81 -12.40
N ALA A 154 1.40 -13.46 -11.53
CA ALA A 154 1.83 -14.32 -10.44
C ALA A 154 0.77 -14.45 -9.34
N LEU A 155 0.05 -13.37 -9.02
CA LEU A 155 -1.06 -13.42 -8.07
C LEU A 155 -2.20 -14.31 -8.62
N ALA A 156 -2.60 -14.13 -9.88
CA ALA A 156 -3.61 -14.97 -10.51
C ALA A 156 -3.22 -16.46 -10.46
N ALA A 157 -1.96 -16.78 -10.78
CA ALA A 157 -1.46 -18.15 -10.71
C ALA A 157 -1.45 -18.72 -9.28
N LEU A 158 -1.25 -17.89 -8.24
CA LEU A 158 -1.40 -18.31 -6.83
C LEU A 158 -2.86 -18.63 -6.51
N LEU A 159 -3.77 -17.74 -6.90
CA LEU A 159 -5.20 -17.86 -6.58
C LEU A 159 -5.84 -19.05 -7.28
N GLU A 160 -5.41 -19.37 -8.50
CA GLU A 160 -5.84 -20.57 -9.24
C GLU A 160 -5.41 -21.87 -8.54
N GLU A 161 -4.19 -21.92 -8.00
CA GLU A 161 -3.72 -23.08 -7.24
C GLU A 161 -4.47 -23.25 -5.91
N GLY A 162 -4.93 -22.13 -5.33
CA GLY A 162 -5.60 -22.10 -4.04
C GLY A 162 -4.63 -22.20 -2.88
N LEU A 163 -4.90 -21.43 -1.82
CA LEU A 163 -4.21 -21.53 -0.55
C LEU A 163 -5.24 -21.22 0.55
N GLU A 164 -5.40 -22.15 1.50
CA GLU A 164 -6.33 -21.97 2.61
C GLU A 164 -5.96 -20.71 3.40
N GLY A 165 -6.96 -19.94 3.83
CA GLY A 165 -6.72 -18.68 4.53
C GLY A 165 -6.24 -17.54 3.62
N VAL A 166 -6.18 -17.72 2.29
CA VAL A 166 -5.74 -16.66 1.35
C VAL A 166 -6.81 -16.35 0.30
N SER A 167 -6.92 -15.08 -0.09
CA SER A 167 -7.73 -14.61 -1.22
C SER A 167 -7.05 -13.48 -1.99
N GLY A 168 -7.57 -13.20 -3.19
CA GLY A 168 -7.21 -12.02 -3.96
C GLY A 168 -7.85 -10.77 -3.39
N GLY A 169 -7.06 -9.71 -3.30
CA GLY A 169 -7.51 -8.35 -3.09
C GLY A 169 -7.94 -7.69 -4.40
N PRO A 170 -8.29 -6.39 -4.35
CA PRO A 170 -8.73 -5.65 -5.52
C PRO A 170 -7.63 -5.48 -6.58
N ASP A 171 -8.05 -5.33 -7.84
CA ASP A 171 -7.22 -4.66 -8.84
C ASP A 171 -7.23 -3.15 -8.58
N VAL A 172 -6.14 -2.64 -8.01
CA VAL A 172 -5.92 -1.20 -7.82
C VAL A 172 -5.04 -0.59 -8.91
N TRP A 173 -4.49 -1.40 -9.82
CA TRP A 173 -3.60 -0.92 -10.88
C TRP A 173 -4.37 -0.30 -12.03
N THR A 174 -5.41 -0.98 -12.52
CA THR A 174 -6.22 -0.48 -13.64
C THR A 174 -6.86 0.88 -13.32
N PRO A 175 -7.57 1.05 -12.19
CA PRO A 175 -8.19 2.34 -11.90
C PRO A 175 -7.14 3.44 -11.63
N THR A 176 -6.00 3.13 -11.01
CA THR A 176 -4.95 4.16 -10.81
C THR A 176 -4.25 4.54 -12.11
N ARG A 177 -4.07 3.62 -13.06
CA ARG A 177 -3.59 3.92 -14.42
C ARG A 177 -4.54 4.86 -15.16
N ASP A 178 -5.83 4.56 -15.12
CA ASP A 178 -6.85 5.30 -15.88
C ASP A 178 -7.00 6.75 -15.40
N HIS A 179 -6.57 7.02 -14.17
CA HIS A 179 -6.53 8.35 -13.55
C HIS A 179 -5.11 8.90 -13.39
N PHE A 180 -4.12 8.42 -14.15
CA PHE A 180 -2.78 9.02 -14.15
C PHE A 180 -2.73 10.26 -15.06
N PRO A 181 -2.12 11.38 -14.62
CA PRO A 181 -1.37 11.57 -13.37
C PRO A 181 -2.20 12.05 -12.16
N GLU A 182 -3.48 12.38 -12.31
CA GLU A 182 -4.31 13.04 -11.30
C GLU A 182 -4.49 12.23 -9.99
N ALA A 183 -4.41 10.90 -10.07
CA ALA A 183 -4.46 10.01 -8.91
C ALA A 183 -3.18 10.03 -8.05
N TYR A 184 -2.10 10.67 -8.51
CA TYR A 184 -0.79 10.62 -7.89
C TYR A 184 -0.42 11.96 -7.26
N ASP A 185 0.47 11.91 -6.27
CA ASP A 185 1.16 13.10 -5.78
C ASP A 185 2.10 13.64 -6.88
N THR A 186 2.68 14.81 -6.62
CA THR A 186 3.61 15.52 -7.49
C THR A 186 4.85 14.73 -7.89
N ASP A 187 5.15 13.62 -7.22
CA ASP A 187 6.23 12.71 -7.61
C ASP A 187 5.84 11.68 -8.69
N GLY A 188 4.55 11.54 -8.99
CA GLY A 188 4.03 10.58 -9.97
C GLY A 188 4.22 9.11 -9.56
N LEU A 189 4.54 8.83 -8.28
CA LEU A 189 4.82 7.50 -7.74
C LEU A 189 3.87 7.12 -6.62
N HIS A 190 3.58 8.06 -5.71
CA HIS A 190 2.71 7.82 -4.56
C HIS A 190 1.28 8.26 -4.87
N PRO A 191 0.26 7.55 -4.35
CA PRO A 191 -1.12 7.96 -4.52
C PRO A 191 -1.35 9.29 -3.79
N GLY A 192 -1.88 10.27 -4.53
CA GLY A 192 -2.45 11.48 -3.96
C GLY A 192 -3.81 11.20 -3.33
N TYR A 193 -4.58 12.25 -3.04
CA TYR A 193 -5.92 12.11 -2.45
C TYR A 193 -6.86 11.24 -3.31
N ILE A 194 -6.92 11.53 -4.61
CA ILE A 194 -7.76 10.80 -5.57
C ILE A 194 -7.33 9.32 -5.62
N GLY A 195 -6.03 9.04 -5.75
CA GLY A 195 -5.51 7.67 -5.75
C GLY A 195 -5.80 6.91 -4.45
N ALA A 196 -5.65 7.57 -3.29
CA ALA A 196 -5.95 6.95 -2.01
C ALA A 196 -7.44 6.61 -1.86
N GLU A 197 -8.35 7.47 -2.33
CA GLU A 197 -9.80 7.21 -2.35
C GLU A 197 -10.15 6.08 -3.33
N ILE A 198 -9.56 6.05 -4.53
CA ILE A 198 -9.71 4.95 -5.50
C ILE A 198 -9.33 3.62 -4.82
N MET A 199 -8.12 3.54 -4.28
CA MET A 199 -7.63 2.32 -3.65
C MET A 199 -8.52 1.88 -2.49
N ALA A 200 -8.91 2.83 -1.62
CA ALA A 200 -9.78 2.55 -0.49
C ALA A 200 -11.18 2.07 -0.91
N HIS A 201 -11.75 2.63 -1.97
CA HIS A 201 -13.03 2.17 -2.51
C HIS A 201 -12.94 0.72 -2.99
N HIS A 202 -11.93 0.39 -3.77
CA HIS A 202 -11.78 -0.97 -4.29
C HIS A 202 -11.51 -1.99 -3.17
N TRP A 203 -10.67 -1.65 -2.19
CA TRP A 203 -10.49 -2.49 -1.00
C TRP A 203 -11.80 -2.67 -0.24
N PHE A 204 -12.56 -1.60 -0.02
CA PHE A 204 -13.86 -1.68 0.67
C PHE A 204 -14.83 -2.62 -0.05
N VAL A 205 -14.96 -2.50 -1.37
CA VAL A 205 -15.81 -3.38 -2.20
C VAL A 205 -15.38 -4.83 -2.07
N THR A 206 -14.09 -5.13 -2.27
CA THR A 206 -13.57 -6.51 -2.17
C THR A 206 -13.84 -7.13 -0.80
N LEU A 207 -13.66 -6.37 0.29
CA LEU A 207 -13.95 -6.87 1.64
C LEU A 207 -15.44 -7.18 1.83
N LEU A 208 -16.34 -6.34 1.32
CA LEU A 208 -17.78 -6.64 1.41
C LEU A 208 -18.17 -7.85 0.57
N GLU A 209 -17.68 -7.95 -0.66
CA GLU A 209 -17.94 -9.08 -1.57
C GLU A 209 -17.47 -10.41 -0.97
N GLU A 210 -16.24 -10.45 -0.46
CA GLU A 210 -15.67 -11.64 0.15
C GLU A 210 -16.50 -12.14 1.35
N ASN A 211 -17.15 -11.22 2.04
CA ASN A 211 -18.00 -11.48 3.20
C ASN A 211 -19.48 -11.67 2.86
N GLY A 212 -19.85 -11.68 1.56
CA GLY A 212 -21.23 -11.81 1.10
C GLY A 212 -22.12 -10.65 1.56
N ARG A 213 -21.54 -9.46 1.74
CA ARG A 213 -22.23 -8.24 2.17
C ARG A 213 -22.66 -7.42 0.97
N PRO A 214 -23.83 -6.74 1.02
CA PRO A 214 -24.24 -5.84 -0.05
C PRO A 214 -23.31 -4.64 -0.13
N ILE A 215 -22.90 -4.28 -1.35
CA ILE A 215 -22.08 -3.09 -1.60
C ILE A 215 -23.00 -1.86 -1.64
N PRO A 216 -22.80 -0.85 -0.77
CA PRO A 216 -23.64 0.34 -0.79
C PRO A 216 -23.25 1.28 -1.94
N SER A 217 -24.26 1.88 -2.60
CA SER A 217 -24.04 2.81 -3.74
C SER A 217 -23.25 4.06 -3.34
N TRP A 218 -23.43 4.55 -2.10
CA TRP A 218 -22.78 5.77 -1.62
C TRP A 218 -21.26 5.71 -1.72
N SER A 219 -20.63 4.52 -1.66
CA SER A 219 -19.17 4.41 -1.76
C SER A 219 -18.66 4.73 -3.16
N ALA A 220 -19.42 4.34 -4.19
CA ALA A 220 -19.13 4.68 -5.58
C ALA A 220 -19.46 6.15 -5.88
N GLU A 221 -20.59 6.65 -5.37
CA GLU A 221 -20.99 8.06 -5.50
C GLU A 221 -19.96 9.00 -4.84
N ALA A 222 -19.42 8.61 -3.68
CA ALA A 222 -18.34 9.34 -3.00
C ALA A 222 -17.04 9.34 -3.81
N LEU A 223 -16.67 8.20 -4.41
CA LEU A 223 -15.50 8.13 -5.29
C LEU A 223 -15.68 9.03 -6.53
N GLU A 224 -16.84 8.96 -7.18
CA GLU A 224 -17.15 9.80 -8.35
C GLU A 224 -17.11 11.29 -8.00
N THR A 225 -17.58 11.68 -6.82
CA THR A 225 -17.49 13.07 -6.34
C THR A 225 -16.03 13.51 -6.18
N VAL A 226 -15.15 12.62 -5.71
CA VAL A 226 -13.71 12.92 -5.57
C VAL A 226 -13.01 13.01 -6.93
N ILE A 227 -13.40 12.18 -7.89
CA ILE A 227 -12.82 12.18 -9.24
C ILE A 227 -13.31 13.40 -10.06
N SER A 228 -14.60 13.74 -9.96
CA SER A 228 -15.23 14.80 -10.74
C SER A 228 -15.11 16.19 -10.12
N GLY A 229 -14.82 16.28 -8.82
CA GLY A 229 -14.67 17.54 -8.11
C GLY A 229 -13.43 18.33 -8.51
N ASP A 230 -13.54 19.66 -8.53
CA ASP A 230 -12.39 20.57 -8.47
C ASP A 230 -11.57 20.20 -7.23
N PRO A 231 -10.22 20.11 -7.29
CA PRO A 231 -9.43 19.46 -6.25
C PRO A 231 -9.78 20.06 -4.91
N MET A 232 -10.42 19.24 -4.05
CA MET A 232 -10.80 19.63 -2.70
C MET A 232 -9.58 20.31 -2.09
N SER A 233 -9.73 21.62 -1.90
CA SER A 233 -8.61 22.54 -1.74
C SER A 233 -7.58 21.96 -0.79
N THR A 234 -6.30 22.17 -1.10
CA THR A 234 -5.13 21.99 -0.21
C THR A 234 -5.34 22.45 1.24
N ARG A 235 -6.41 23.21 1.54
CA ARG A 235 -6.89 23.55 2.89
C ARG A 235 -7.39 22.37 3.73
N MET A 236 -7.82 21.25 3.16
CA MET A 236 -8.19 20.06 3.95
C MET A 236 -7.02 19.11 4.21
N MET A 237 -5.78 19.51 3.83
CA MET A 237 -4.54 18.89 4.30
C MET A 237 -4.14 19.31 5.73
N ARG A 238 -4.99 20.07 6.43
CA ARG A 238 -4.97 20.06 7.90
C ARG A 238 -5.82 18.88 8.35
N TYR A 239 -5.19 17.70 8.30
CA TYR A 239 -5.67 16.49 8.95
C TYR A 239 -6.02 16.84 10.42
N ASP A 240 -7.30 16.81 10.77
CA ASP A 240 -7.72 16.77 12.17
C ASP A 240 -7.23 15.44 12.77
N GLY A 241 -6.01 15.47 13.31
CA GLY A 241 -5.56 14.60 14.40
C GLY A 241 -5.15 13.16 14.10
N LEU A 242 -4.94 12.73 12.84
CA LEU A 242 -4.65 11.31 12.54
C LEU A 242 -3.38 11.03 11.71
N VAL A 243 -2.50 12.02 11.55
CA VAL A 243 -1.09 11.76 11.25
C VAL A 243 -0.34 12.02 12.55
N PRO A 244 0.36 11.05 13.17
CA PRO A 244 1.52 11.42 13.96
C PRO A 244 2.41 12.14 12.98
N ASP A 245 2.37 13.46 13.11
CA ASP A 245 3.28 14.42 12.57
C ASP A 245 4.71 13.87 12.74
N GLN A 246 5.20 13.08 11.78
CA GLN A 246 6.61 13.09 11.48
C GLN A 246 6.82 14.39 10.73
N ASN A 247 6.82 15.47 11.52
CA ASN A 247 7.28 16.79 11.18
C ASN A 247 8.60 16.63 10.45
N LEU A 248 8.57 16.52 9.11
CA LEU A 248 9.77 16.76 8.33
C LEU A 248 10.24 18.16 8.72
N GLN A 249 9.36 19.16 8.79
CA GLN A 249 9.67 20.54 9.17
C GLN A 249 10.47 20.75 10.48
N GLY A 250 10.55 19.76 11.38
CA GLY A 250 11.40 19.78 12.58
C GLY A 250 12.49 18.69 12.64
N SER A 251 12.54 17.77 11.69
CA SER A 251 13.50 16.66 11.64
C SER A 251 14.88 17.09 11.14
N GLU A 252 15.95 16.40 11.57
CA GLU A 252 17.30 16.66 11.03
C GLU A 252 17.39 16.42 9.51
N ARG A 253 16.60 15.48 9.00
CA ARG A 253 16.49 15.24 7.56
C ARG A 253 16.00 16.49 6.81
N TRP A 254 15.05 17.23 7.37
CA TRP A 254 14.56 18.45 6.73
C TRP A 254 15.50 19.63 6.87
N LYS A 255 16.25 19.73 7.99
CA LYS A 255 17.32 20.72 8.08
C LYS A 255 18.34 20.52 6.97
N LYS A 256 18.75 19.27 6.70
CA LYS A 256 19.62 18.91 5.57
C LYS A 256 18.99 19.23 4.20
N VAL A 257 17.66 19.11 4.07
CA VAL A 257 16.94 19.49 2.84
C VAL A 257 16.96 21.01 2.66
N LEU A 258 16.64 21.79 3.69
CA LEU A 258 16.70 23.25 3.63
C LEU A 258 18.13 23.74 3.35
N GLU A 259 19.15 23.21 4.04
CA GLU A 259 20.56 23.54 3.78
C GLU A 259 20.97 23.36 2.31
N ARG A 260 20.34 22.42 1.61
CA ARG A 260 20.70 22.05 0.24
C ARG A 260 19.83 22.69 -0.84
N PHE A 261 18.57 22.98 -0.53
CA PHE A 261 17.58 23.37 -1.54
C PHE A 261 16.85 24.69 -1.27
N ASP A 262 16.85 25.20 -0.03
CA ASP A 262 16.29 26.53 0.32
C ASP A 262 17.30 27.61 -0.09
N ALA A 263 17.22 28.06 -1.34
CA ALA A 263 18.19 28.97 -1.92
C ALA A 263 17.90 30.43 -1.56
N ASP A 264 16.65 30.76 -1.25
CA ASP A 264 16.25 32.08 -0.78
C ASP A 264 16.32 32.25 0.76
N CYS A 265 16.63 31.16 1.48
CA CYS A 265 16.81 31.10 2.93
C CYS A 265 15.57 31.55 3.71
N ASP A 266 14.37 31.37 3.14
CA ASP A 266 13.11 31.75 3.79
C ASP A 266 12.61 30.71 4.81
N GLY A 267 13.34 29.60 4.94
CA GLY A 267 13.05 28.48 5.83
C GLY A 267 12.03 27.49 5.24
N ARG A 268 11.71 27.62 3.95
CA ARG A 268 10.78 26.77 3.18
C ARG A 268 11.36 26.53 1.79
N LEU A 269 10.73 25.62 1.05
CA LEU A 269 11.05 25.45 -0.36
C LEU A 269 9.94 26.10 -1.19
N ASN A 270 10.32 26.99 -2.10
CA ASN A 270 9.43 27.50 -3.12
C ASN A 270 9.25 26.44 -4.24
N PRO A 271 8.28 26.61 -5.17
CA PRO A 271 7.99 25.59 -6.18
C PRO A 271 9.18 25.18 -7.05
N ALA A 272 10.15 26.08 -7.29
CA ALA A 272 11.33 25.79 -8.08
C ALA A 272 12.36 24.95 -7.29
N GLU A 273 12.47 25.21 -5.99
CA GLU A 273 13.35 24.49 -5.07
C GLU A 273 12.80 23.10 -4.75
N GLU A 274 11.49 22.98 -4.57
CA GLU A 274 10.82 21.69 -4.44
C GLU A 274 11.04 20.81 -5.67
N ALA A 275 10.93 21.37 -6.87
CA ALA A 275 11.17 20.62 -8.11
C ALA A 275 12.60 20.07 -8.19
N ARG A 276 13.59 20.82 -7.70
CA ARG A 276 15.00 20.38 -7.65
C ARG A 276 15.23 19.30 -6.61
N TRP A 277 14.66 19.47 -5.43
CA TRP A 277 14.74 18.46 -4.37
C TRP A 277 14.11 17.13 -4.82
N LYS A 278 12.92 17.19 -5.43
CA LYS A 278 12.21 16.02 -5.96
C LYS A 278 13.00 15.29 -7.05
N ALA A 279 13.63 16.02 -7.97
CA ALA A 279 14.47 15.43 -9.00
C ALA A 279 15.69 14.69 -8.41
N ASP A 280 16.31 15.24 -7.35
CA ASP A 280 17.41 14.60 -6.63
C ASP A 280 16.96 13.34 -5.86
N GLU A 281 15.79 13.39 -5.23
CA GLU A 281 15.23 12.25 -4.50
C GLU A 281 14.86 11.09 -5.42
N ILE A 282 14.24 11.38 -6.57
CA ILE A 282 13.96 10.40 -7.62
C ILE A 282 15.27 9.77 -8.14
N ALA A 283 16.29 10.59 -8.39
CA ALA A 283 17.59 10.08 -8.84
C ALA A 283 18.25 9.15 -7.79
N ARG A 284 18.20 9.48 -6.49
CA ARG A 284 18.72 8.63 -5.40
C ARG A 284 17.98 7.30 -5.29
N ILE A 285 16.65 7.32 -5.42
CA ILE A 285 15.82 6.11 -5.39
C ILE A 285 16.17 5.21 -6.57
N LEU A 286 16.30 5.77 -7.76
CA LEU A 286 16.65 5.02 -8.97
C LEU A 286 18.11 4.49 -8.94
N SER A 287 19.03 5.17 -8.25
CA SER A 287 20.41 4.72 -8.10
C SER A 287 20.64 3.73 -6.94
N GLY A 288 19.59 3.33 -6.21
CA GLY A 288 19.70 2.41 -5.07
C GLY A 288 20.42 3.00 -3.85
N GLY A 289 20.51 4.33 -3.75
CA GLY A 289 21.16 5.01 -2.64
C GLY A 289 20.36 4.85 -1.35
N LYS A 290 21.00 4.38 -0.26
CA LYS A 290 20.40 4.41 1.08
C LYS A 290 20.01 5.86 1.43
N PRO A 291 18.91 6.09 2.18
CA PRO A 291 18.68 7.38 2.83
C PRO A 291 19.88 7.68 3.75
N GLU A 292 20.36 8.92 3.75
CA GLU A 292 21.31 9.35 4.78
C GLU A 292 20.52 9.49 6.08
N GLU A 293 21.08 8.90 7.15
CA GLU A 293 20.56 8.97 8.52
C GLU A 293 20.44 10.43 9.02
#